data_AF-A0AA41V007-F1
#
_entry.id   AF-A0AA41V007-F1
#
_cell.length_a   1.000
_cell.length_b   1.000
_cell.length_c   1.000
_cell.angle_alpha   90.00
_cell.angle_beta   90.00
_cell.angle_gamma   90.00
#
_symmetry.space_group_name_H-M   'P 1'
#
loop_
_entity.id
_entity.type
_entity.pdbx_description
1 polymer ?
#
loop_
_entity_poly.entity_id
_entity_poly.type
_entity_poly.pdbx_seq_one_letter_code
_entity_poly.pdbx_strand_id
1 'polypeptide(L)'
;MDDPTPRHSVPLLTDQNEDSPVSFFRKAWEEIKMVWYIAGPSILTSIFQYSLAFITQTWVGHIGTLELAAFSFQNLLIAGLSYGIMMGMGSALETLCGQAYGAGKLRMLGIYLQRSWVILLGTAIPLTLISVFATPILLLLGQTRDIAELAGTYSLWMIPQLYMYALNFPMQRFLQAQSKVIPLAWMSFGVLAVHVPLSWFCVGKWGLVGAAASLNFSWVLVVILQYGYIVSGSCKDSWHGFSWSAFTDLLSFLWLSLASAVML
;
A
#
# COMPACT_ATOMS: atom_id res chain seq x y z
N MET A 1 -62.34 38.10 12.55
CA MET A 1 -62.87 37.21 11.50
C MET A 1 -61.65 36.66 10.82
N ASP A 2 -61.33 35.43 11.20
CA ASP A 2 -60.00 34.84 11.17
C ASP A 2 -59.57 34.39 9.77
N ASP A 3 -58.27 34.51 9.49
CA ASP A 3 -57.57 34.03 8.31
C ASP A 3 -57.55 32.48 8.27
N PRO A 4 -57.53 31.88 7.06
CA PRO A 4 -56.61 30.77 6.91
C PRO A 4 -55.88 30.79 5.56
N THR A 5 -54.63 31.25 5.60
CA THR A 5 -53.56 30.87 4.69
C THR A 5 -53.38 29.33 4.62
N PRO A 6 -53.15 28.74 3.43
CA PRO A 6 -52.89 27.31 3.31
C PRO A 6 -51.45 27.02 3.76
N ARG A 7 -51.31 26.33 4.90
CA ARG A 7 -50.02 25.79 5.36
C ARG A 7 -49.59 24.67 4.42
N HIS A 8 -48.49 24.89 3.69
CA HIS A 8 -47.72 23.80 3.13
C HIS A 8 -47.18 22.95 4.28
N SER A 9 -47.81 21.80 4.52
CA SER A 9 -47.27 20.77 5.41
C SER A 9 -46.06 20.14 4.74
N VAL A 10 -44.87 20.63 5.09
CA VAL A 10 -43.64 19.84 4.95
C VAL A 10 -43.88 18.54 5.72
N PRO A 11 -43.72 17.35 5.12
CA PRO A 11 -43.81 16.11 5.86
C PRO A 11 -42.62 16.08 6.83
N LEU A 12 -42.89 16.45 8.09
CA LEU A 12 -42.00 16.22 9.22
C LEU A 12 -41.79 14.71 9.34
N LEU A 13 -40.52 14.33 9.43
CA LEU A 13 -40.02 12.98 9.70
C LEU A 13 -40.74 12.37 10.90
N THR A 14 -41.80 11.60 10.66
CA THR A 14 -42.34 10.65 11.62
C THR A 14 -41.90 9.26 11.22
N ASP A 15 -40.70 8.90 11.66
CA ASP A 15 -40.38 7.51 12.00
C ASP A 15 -39.80 7.49 13.43
N GLN A 16 -40.62 7.91 14.40
CA GLN A 16 -40.27 7.95 15.84
C GLN A 16 -40.16 6.55 16.49
N ASN A 17 -40.03 5.48 15.69
CA ASN A 17 -39.82 4.12 16.16
C ASN A 17 -38.41 3.57 15.87
N GLU A 18 -37.51 4.37 15.27
CA GLU A 18 -36.18 3.90 14.90
C GLU A 18 -35.12 3.90 16.03
N ASP A 19 -35.37 4.58 17.15
CA ASP A 19 -34.42 4.78 18.25
C ASP A 19 -34.61 3.80 19.43
N SER A 20 -35.10 2.58 19.19
CA SER A 20 -35.01 1.54 20.22
C SER A 20 -33.55 1.08 20.35
N PRO A 21 -33.05 0.80 21.57
CA PRO A 21 -31.69 0.27 21.76
C PRO A 21 -31.44 -0.96 20.88
N VAL A 22 -32.46 -1.81 20.70
CA VAL A 22 -32.43 -3.00 19.84
C VAL A 22 -32.24 -2.65 18.36
N SER A 23 -32.93 -1.62 17.85
CA SER A 23 -32.74 -1.10 16.47
C SER A 23 -31.33 -0.55 16.28
N PHE A 24 -30.82 0.21 17.25
CA PHE A 24 -29.44 0.72 17.23
C PHE A 24 -28.42 -0.41 17.22
N PHE A 25 -28.52 -1.40 18.13
CA PHE A 25 -27.59 -2.53 18.16
C PHE A 25 -27.63 -3.37 16.89
N ARG A 26 -28.80 -3.53 16.27
CA ARG A 26 -28.93 -4.22 14.98
C ARG A 26 -28.21 -3.45 13.87
N LYS A 27 -28.47 -2.14 13.73
CA LYS A 27 -27.80 -1.27 12.76
C LYS A 27 -26.27 -1.27 12.97
N ALA A 28 -25.81 -1.13 14.22
CA ALA A 28 -24.39 -1.20 14.57
C ALA A 28 -23.75 -2.54 14.19
N TRP A 29 -24.47 -3.66 14.40
CA TRP A 29 -23.98 -4.99 14.04
C TRP A 29 -23.88 -5.19 12.53
N GLU A 30 -24.82 -4.63 11.75
CA GLU A 30 -24.78 -4.64 10.29
C GLU A 30 -23.59 -3.84 9.76
N GLU A 31 -23.36 -2.64 10.30
CA GLU A 31 -22.18 -1.82 9.97
C GLU A 31 -20.87 -2.51 10.31
N ILE A 32 -20.76 -3.12 11.51
CA ILE A 32 -19.59 -3.89 11.94
C ILE A 32 -19.30 -5.03 10.95
N LYS A 33 -20.32 -5.74 10.47
CA LYS A 33 -20.13 -6.80 9.47
C LYS A 33 -19.59 -6.27 8.15
N MET A 34 -20.10 -5.13 7.69
CA MET A 34 -19.61 -4.49 6.45
C MET A 34 -18.15 -4.04 6.59
N VAL A 35 -17.80 -3.43 7.72
CA VAL A 35 -16.42 -3.05 8.01
C VAL A 35 -15.52 -4.28 8.02
N TRP A 36 -15.91 -5.36 8.71
CA TRP A 36 -15.11 -6.59 8.77
C TRP A 36 -14.94 -7.29 7.43
N TYR A 37 -15.94 -7.22 6.55
CA TYR A 37 -15.86 -7.76 5.18
C TYR A 37 -14.69 -7.14 4.39
N ILE A 38 -14.39 -5.86 4.63
CA ILE A 38 -13.29 -5.14 3.97
C ILE A 38 -11.99 -5.24 4.79
N ALA A 39 -12.08 -5.00 6.10
CA ALA A 39 -10.93 -4.93 7.00
C ALA A 39 -10.23 -6.28 7.17
N GLY A 40 -10.99 -7.37 7.35
CA GLY A 40 -10.42 -8.70 7.57
C GLY A 40 -9.46 -9.15 6.46
N PRO A 41 -9.89 -9.19 5.19
CA PRO A 41 -9.00 -9.53 4.08
C PRO A 41 -7.87 -8.51 3.87
N SER A 42 -8.09 -7.24 4.16
CA SER A 42 -7.04 -6.21 4.07
C SER A 42 -5.95 -6.42 5.12
N ILE A 43 -6.31 -6.77 6.36
CA ILE A 43 -5.37 -7.16 7.43
C ILE A 43 -4.57 -8.38 6.99
N LEU A 44 -5.23 -9.41 6.46
CA LEU A 44 -4.55 -10.61 5.95
C LEU A 44 -3.56 -10.28 4.83
N THR A 45 -3.95 -9.40 3.90
CA THR A 45 -3.06 -8.91 2.85
C THR A 45 -1.79 -8.30 3.45
N SER A 46 -1.95 -7.39 4.42
CA SER A 46 -0.82 -6.76 5.11
C SER A 46 0.05 -7.79 5.82
N ILE A 47 -0.55 -8.73 6.56
CA ILE A 47 0.17 -9.82 7.23
C ILE A 47 0.99 -10.62 6.22
N PHE A 48 0.41 -11.02 5.08
CA PHE A 48 1.12 -11.81 4.09
C PHE A 48 2.28 -11.04 3.45
N GLN A 49 2.10 -9.75 3.17
CA GLN A 49 3.15 -8.92 2.58
C GLN A 49 4.27 -8.59 3.57
N TYR A 50 3.95 -8.26 4.84
CA TYR A 50 4.97 -8.08 5.89
C TYR A 50 5.73 -9.38 6.19
N SER A 51 5.05 -10.53 6.07
CA SER A 51 5.68 -11.84 6.26
C SER A 51 6.80 -12.10 5.25
N LEU A 52 6.79 -11.47 4.07
CA LEU A 52 7.89 -11.61 3.10
C LEU A 52 9.22 -11.16 3.70
N ALA A 53 9.26 -9.94 4.26
CA ALA A 53 10.46 -9.40 4.89
C ALA A 53 10.83 -10.16 6.17
N PHE A 54 9.85 -10.52 6.99
CA PHE A 54 10.06 -11.28 8.22
C PHE A 54 10.70 -12.66 7.97
N ILE A 55 10.22 -13.39 6.97
CA ILE A 55 10.76 -14.72 6.62
C ILE A 55 12.17 -14.59 6.04
N THR A 56 12.41 -13.61 5.17
CA THR A 56 13.77 -13.36 4.67
C THR A 56 14.72 -12.99 5.80
N GLN A 57 14.30 -12.13 6.74
CA GLN A 57 15.10 -11.78 7.92
C GLN A 57 15.45 -13.01 8.77
N THR A 58 14.50 -13.92 8.95
CA THR A 58 14.71 -15.17 9.69
C THR A 58 15.82 -15.99 9.02
N TRP A 59 15.79 -16.14 7.70
CA TRP A 59 16.85 -16.84 6.96
C TRP A 59 18.20 -16.12 7.01
N VAL A 60 18.20 -14.79 6.91
CA VAL A 60 19.42 -13.99 7.04
C VAL A 60 20.04 -14.16 8.44
N GLY A 61 19.22 -14.28 9.48
CA GLY A 61 19.67 -14.56 10.85
C GLY A 61 20.45 -15.87 11.00
N HIS A 62 20.21 -16.85 10.13
CA HIS A 62 20.97 -18.10 10.11
C HIS A 62 22.32 -17.97 9.38
N ILE A 63 22.54 -16.90 8.59
CA ILE A 63 23.84 -16.65 7.95
C ILE A 63 24.84 -16.18 9.01
N GLY A 64 24.46 -15.19 9.80
CA GLY A 64 25.33 -14.56 10.78
C GLY A 64 24.71 -13.31 11.41
N THR A 65 25.31 -12.88 12.51
CA THR A 65 24.85 -11.71 13.27
C THR A 65 25.15 -10.41 12.53
N LEU A 66 26.23 -10.36 11.74
CA LEU A 66 26.60 -9.20 10.94
C LEU A 66 25.60 -8.96 9.80
N GLU A 67 25.24 -10.02 9.07
CA GLU A 67 24.27 -9.98 7.97
C GLU A 67 22.88 -9.62 8.48
N LEU A 68 22.48 -10.19 9.63
CA LEU A 68 21.22 -9.85 10.28
C LEU A 68 21.18 -8.38 10.69
N ALA A 69 22.25 -7.86 11.28
CA ALA A 69 22.35 -6.45 11.64
C ALA A 69 22.27 -5.57 10.39
N ALA A 70 23.03 -5.88 9.34
CA ALA A 70 23.03 -5.14 8.09
C ALA A 70 21.64 -5.11 7.42
N PHE A 71 20.97 -6.26 7.32
CA PHE A 71 19.60 -6.36 6.84
C PHE A 71 18.64 -5.51 7.67
N SER A 72 18.75 -5.59 9.00
CA SER A 72 17.83 -4.90 9.92
C SER A 72 17.98 -3.39 9.84
N PHE A 73 19.20 -2.87 9.84
CA PHE A 73 19.46 -1.43 9.70
C PHE A 73 19.07 -0.90 8.32
N GLN A 74 19.35 -1.66 7.26
CA GLN A 74 18.91 -1.29 5.91
C GLN A 74 17.38 -1.23 5.84
N ASN A 75 16.67 -2.25 6.33
CA ASN A 75 15.21 -2.28 6.25
C ASN A 75 14.55 -1.25 7.16
N LEU A 76 15.06 -1.03 8.37
CA LEU A 76 14.47 -0.11 9.33
C LEU A 76 14.71 1.36 8.94
N LEU A 77 15.95 1.71 8.57
CA LEU A 77 16.34 3.12 8.38
C LEU A 77 16.20 3.55 6.92
N ILE A 78 16.72 2.76 5.98
CA ILE A 78 16.80 3.15 4.57
C ILE A 78 15.51 2.82 3.83
N ALA A 79 15.15 1.53 3.81
CA ALA A 79 13.89 1.12 3.18
C ALA A 79 12.68 1.58 3.99
N GLY A 80 12.76 1.60 5.32
CA GLY A 80 11.67 2.02 6.21
C GLY A 80 11.24 3.46 5.99
N LEU A 81 12.20 4.39 5.86
CA LEU A 81 11.91 5.78 5.49
C LEU A 81 11.20 5.86 4.14
N SER A 82 11.73 5.16 3.14
CA SER A 82 11.16 5.17 1.80
C SER A 82 9.75 4.54 1.77
N TYR A 83 9.55 3.46 2.53
CA TYR A 83 8.28 2.76 2.67
C TYR A 83 7.23 3.64 3.34
N GLY A 84 7.59 4.34 4.41
CA GLY A 84 6.69 5.29 5.10
C GLY A 84 6.23 6.42 4.17
N ILE A 85 7.16 7.05 3.46
CA ILE A 85 6.82 8.10 2.49
C ILE A 85 5.89 7.55 1.39
N MET A 86 6.23 6.41 0.80
CA MET A 86 5.44 5.79 -0.27
C MET A 86 4.03 5.39 0.20
N MET A 87 3.93 4.79 1.39
CA MET A 87 2.64 4.43 1.99
C MET A 87 1.79 5.67 2.25
N GLY A 88 2.40 6.69 2.86
CA GLY A 88 1.71 7.93 3.22
C GLY A 88 1.22 8.71 2.01
N MET A 89 2.05 8.84 0.97
CA MET A 89 1.62 9.43 -0.32
C MET A 89 0.50 8.62 -0.99
N GLY A 90 0.51 7.30 -0.81
CA GLY A 90 -0.54 6.41 -1.28
C GLY A 90 -1.88 6.56 -0.55
N SER A 91 -1.89 7.03 0.71
CA SER A 91 -3.15 7.21 1.47
C SER A 91 -4.02 8.36 0.92
N ALA A 92 -3.42 9.35 0.26
CA ALA A 92 -4.17 10.36 -0.49
C ALA A 92 -5.06 9.71 -1.57
N LEU A 93 -4.57 8.67 -2.24
CA LEU A 93 -5.33 7.93 -3.24
C LEU A 93 -6.50 7.18 -2.62
N GLU A 94 -6.33 6.62 -1.42
CA GLU A 94 -7.41 5.94 -0.69
C GLU A 94 -8.60 6.89 -0.47
N THR A 95 -8.32 8.11 0.00
CA THR A 95 -9.35 9.13 0.21
C THR A 95 -10.05 9.51 -1.09
N LEU A 96 -9.27 9.82 -2.14
CA LEU A 96 -9.82 10.25 -3.44
C LEU A 96 -10.61 9.14 -4.14
N CYS A 97 -10.13 7.90 -4.10
CA CYS A 97 -10.83 6.74 -4.65
C CYS A 97 -12.09 6.43 -3.85
N GLY A 98 -12.07 6.50 -2.51
CA GLY A 98 -13.24 6.31 -1.67
C GLY A 98 -14.35 7.33 -1.96
N GLN A 99 -13.98 8.61 -2.08
CA GLN A 99 -14.91 9.68 -2.46
C GLN A 99 -15.47 9.49 -3.88
N ALA A 100 -14.61 9.20 -4.85
CA ALA A 100 -15.04 8.99 -6.23
C ALA A 100 -15.92 7.74 -6.39
N TYR A 101 -15.63 6.67 -5.63
CA TYR A 101 -16.43 5.45 -5.61
C TYR A 101 -17.81 5.73 -5.01
N GLY A 102 -17.87 6.41 -3.84
CA GLY A 102 -19.13 6.81 -3.22
C GLY A 102 -19.98 7.76 -4.08
N ALA A 103 -19.34 8.61 -4.90
CA ALA A 103 -20.01 9.49 -5.85
C ALA A 103 -20.37 8.81 -7.20
N GLY A 104 -20.14 7.50 -7.35
CA GLY A 104 -20.41 6.75 -8.59
C GLY A 104 -19.47 7.09 -9.77
N LYS A 105 -18.39 7.84 -9.54
CA LYS A 105 -17.43 8.28 -10.57
C LYS A 105 -16.34 7.23 -10.82
N LEU A 106 -16.73 6.00 -11.16
CA LEU A 106 -15.83 4.84 -11.23
C LEU A 106 -14.64 5.04 -12.18
N ARG A 107 -14.83 5.70 -13.32
CA ARG A 107 -13.75 6.01 -14.28
C ARG A 107 -12.62 6.85 -13.66
N MET A 108 -12.92 7.69 -12.67
CA MET A 108 -11.91 8.54 -12.03
C MET A 108 -10.92 7.72 -11.19
N LEU A 109 -11.31 6.55 -10.69
CA LEU A 109 -10.42 5.71 -9.89
C LEU A 109 -9.19 5.29 -10.71
N GLY A 110 -9.38 4.90 -11.98
CA GLY A 110 -8.28 4.53 -12.87
C GLY A 110 -7.36 5.72 -13.20
N ILE A 111 -7.93 6.93 -13.32
CA ILE A 111 -7.16 8.15 -13.55
C ILE A 111 -6.32 8.49 -12.30
N TYR A 112 -6.90 8.41 -11.11
CA TYR A 112 -6.17 8.65 -9.87
C TYR A 112 -5.08 7.60 -9.60
N LEU A 113 -5.33 6.32 -9.94
CA LEU A 113 -4.31 5.27 -9.89
C LEU A 113 -3.10 5.64 -10.76
N GLN A 114 -3.33 6.00 -12.02
CA GLN A 114 -2.25 6.36 -12.95
C GLN A 114 -1.50 7.63 -12.51
N ARG A 115 -2.24 8.64 -12.04
CA ARG A 115 -1.65 9.87 -11.50
C ARG A 115 -0.77 9.59 -10.28
N SER A 116 -1.24 8.71 -9.39
CA SER A 116 -0.50 8.26 -8.22
C SER A 116 0.77 7.51 -8.63
N TRP A 117 0.73 6.63 -9.64
CA TRP A 117 1.95 6.00 -10.18
C TRP A 117 2.96 7.03 -10.69
N VAL A 118 2.53 8.02 -11.48
CA VAL A 118 3.44 9.06 -11.99
C VAL A 118 4.14 9.78 -10.84
N ILE A 119 3.38 10.13 -9.80
CA ILE A 119 3.90 10.86 -8.65
C ILE A 119 4.81 9.98 -7.78
N LEU A 120 4.40 8.77 -7.42
CA LEU A 120 5.20 7.89 -6.57
C LEU A 120 6.47 7.39 -7.29
N LEU A 121 6.40 7.11 -8.59
CA LEU A 121 7.60 6.80 -9.38
C LEU A 121 8.53 8.01 -9.47
N GLY A 122 7.98 9.22 -9.62
CA GLY A 122 8.73 10.47 -9.54
C GLY A 122 9.42 10.66 -8.18
N THR A 123 8.72 10.37 -7.08
CA THR A 123 9.28 10.43 -5.70
C THR A 123 10.30 9.32 -5.44
N ALA A 124 10.18 8.16 -6.07
CA ALA A 124 11.15 7.07 -5.92
C ALA A 124 12.56 7.45 -6.43
N ILE A 125 12.65 8.36 -7.42
CA ILE A 125 13.93 8.84 -7.97
C ILE A 125 14.80 9.51 -6.90
N PRO A 126 14.36 10.60 -6.21
CA PRO A 126 15.16 11.21 -5.15
C PRO A 126 15.38 10.26 -3.97
N LEU A 127 14.41 9.39 -3.63
CA LEU A 127 14.60 8.39 -2.56
C LEU A 127 15.66 7.34 -2.91
N THR A 128 15.90 7.06 -4.19
CA THR A 128 17.00 6.19 -4.62
C THR A 128 18.35 6.72 -4.14
N LEU A 129 18.53 8.05 -4.03
CA LEU A 129 19.77 8.63 -3.49
C LEU A 129 20.00 8.22 -2.03
N ILE A 130 18.94 8.12 -1.22
CA ILE A 130 19.04 7.65 0.17
C ILE A 130 19.56 6.20 0.18
N SER A 131 19.05 5.36 -0.73
CA SER A 131 19.52 3.98 -0.88
C SER A 131 20.98 3.89 -1.34
N VAL A 132 21.39 4.76 -2.27
CA VAL A 132 22.77 4.82 -2.80
C VAL A 132 23.77 5.29 -1.73
N PHE A 133 23.39 6.27 -0.91
CA PHE A 133 24.21 6.80 0.16
C PHE A 133 23.98 6.12 1.51
N ALA A 134 23.46 4.89 1.52
CA ALA A 134 23.16 4.17 2.76
C ALA A 134 24.38 3.97 3.66
N THR A 135 25.57 3.62 3.13
CA THR A 135 26.78 3.46 3.95
C THR A 135 27.16 4.73 4.70
N PRO A 136 27.39 5.90 4.05
CA PRO A 136 27.73 7.11 4.79
C PRO A 136 26.61 7.56 5.73
N ILE A 137 25.33 7.38 5.38
CA ILE A 137 24.21 7.67 6.27
C ILE A 137 24.30 6.82 7.55
N LEU A 138 24.54 5.51 7.43
CA LEU A 138 24.63 4.61 8.58
C LEU A 138 25.86 4.89 9.44
N LEU A 139 27.01 5.25 8.83
CA LEU A 139 28.19 5.70 9.56
C LEU A 139 27.91 6.98 10.37
N LEU A 140 27.20 7.95 9.77
CA LEU A 140 26.79 9.19 10.46
C LEU A 140 25.85 8.92 11.63
N LEU A 141 25.02 7.87 11.54
CA LEU A 141 24.16 7.41 12.63
C LEU A 141 24.89 6.56 13.68
N GLY A 142 26.23 6.44 13.59
CA GLY A 142 27.07 5.78 14.58
C GLY A 142 27.17 4.26 14.45
N GLN A 143 26.78 3.68 13.30
CA GLN A 143 26.98 2.25 13.05
C GLN A 143 28.45 1.90 12.85
N THR A 144 28.82 0.68 13.21
CA THR A 144 30.17 0.17 12.91
C THR A 144 30.39 0.10 11.41
N ARG A 145 31.65 0.21 10.99
CA ARG A 145 32.03 0.23 9.59
C ARG A 145 31.55 -1.02 8.84
N ASP A 146 31.74 -2.20 9.44
CA ASP A 146 31.36 -3.47 8.83
C ASP A 146 29.84 -3.56 8.58
N ILE A 147 29.02 -3.12 9.54
CA ILE A 147 27.55 -3.08 9.39
C ILE A 147 27.17 -2.07 8.29
N ALA A 148 27.74 -0.87 8.31
CA ALA A 148 27.40 0.19 7.38
C ALA A 148 27.78 -0.13 5.92
N GLU A 149 28.94 -0.75 5.69
CA GLU A 149 29.39 -1.17 4.36
C GLU A 149 28.52 -2.32 3.81
N LEU A 150 28.22 -3.31 4.65
CA LEU A 150 27.38 -4.44 4.25
C LEU A 150 25.91 -4.02 4.01
N ALA A 151 25.35 -3.21 4.91
CA ALA A 151 23.99 -2.67 4.77
C ALA A 151 23.87 -1.74 3.56
N GLY A 152 24.89 -0.94 3.26
CA GLY A 152 24.90 -0.09 2.07
C GLY A 152 25.00 -0.88 0.78
N THR A 153 25.82 -1.94 0.75
CA THR A 153 25.85 -2.86 -0.39
C THR A 153 24.48 -3.52 -0.58
N TYR A 154 23.87 -4.02 0.50
CA TYR A 154 22.53 -4.61 0.47
C TYR A 154 21.47 -3.61 0.00
N SER A 155 21.57 -2.35 0.44
CA SER A 155 20.66 -1.26 0.05
C SER A 155 20.63 -1.04 -1.46
N LEU A 156 21.76 -1.16 -2.16
CA LEU A 156 21.81 -1.06 -3.62
C LEU A 156 21.00 -2.18 -4.30
N TRP A 157 21.06 -3.40 -3.77
CA TRP A 157 20.25 -4.52 -4.27
C TRP A 157 18.75 -4.36 -3.99
N MET A 158 18.38 -3.52 -3.03
CA MET A 158 17.00 -3.27 -2.63
C MET A 158 16.36 -2.08 -3.38
N ILE A 159 17.10 -1.41 -4.28
CA ILE A 159 16.56 -0.31 -5.10
C ILE A 159 15.33 -0.75 -5.93
N PRO A 160 15.28 -1.91 -6.60
CA PRO A 160 14.10 -2.27 -7.40
C PRO A 160 12.82 -2.39 -6.56
N GLN A 161 12.93 -2.85 -5.31
CA GLN A 161 11.81 -2.94 -4.37
C GLN A 161 11.16 -1.58 -4.08
N LEU A 162 11.93 -0.49 -4.05
CA LEU A 162 11.40 0.87 -3.92
C LEU A 162 10.40 1.20 -5.04
N TYR A 163 10.73 0.84 -6.28
CA TYR A 163 9.84 1.07 -7.43
C TYR A 163 8.64 0.13 -7.40
N MET A 164 8.80 -1.09 -6.87
CA MET A 164 7.66 -1.98 -6.66
C MET A 164 6.69 -1.43 -5.62
N TYR A 165 7.18 -0.77 -4.56
CA TYR A 165 6.31 -0.05 -3.61
C TYR A 165 5.53 1.08 -4.28
N ALA A 166 6.21 1.89 -5.11
CA ALA A 166 5.58 2.97 -5.86
C ALA A 166 4.42 2.49 -6.75
N LEU A 167 4.49 1.26 -7.26
CA LEU A 167 3.41 0.65 -8.05
C LEU A 167 2.35 -0.03 -7.18
N ASN A 168 2.79 -0.77 -6.15
CA ASN A 168 1.94 -1.60 -5.31
C ASN A 168 0.98 -0.79 -4.44
N PHE A 169 1.45 0.26 -3.75
CA PHE A 169 0.56 1.00 -2.85
C PHE A 169 -0.64 1.60 -3.58
N PRO A 170 -0.49 2.27 -4.74
CA PRO A 170 -1.63 2.79 -5.48
C PRO A 170 -2.59 1.69 -5.94
N MET A 171 -2.07 0.57 -6.45
CA MET A 171 -2.91 -0.56 -6.88
C MET A 171 -3.71 -1.15 -5.73
N GLN A 172 -3.06 -1.32 -4.57
CA GLN A 172 -3.71 -1.82 -3.37
C GLN A 172 -4.86 -0.90 -2.94
N ARG A 173 -4.64 0.43 -2.89
CA ARG A 173 -5.70 1.39 -2.54
C ARG A 173 -6.82 1.44 -3.58
N PHE A 174 -6.48 1.34 -4.87
CA PHE A 174 -7.46 1.26 -5.94
C PHE A 174 -8.38 0.04 -5.79
N LEU A 175 -7.83 -1.13 -5.45
CA LEU A 175 -8.62 -2.36 -5.25
C LEU A 175 -9.42 -2.31 -3.93
N GLN A 176 -8.81 -1.82 -2.84
CA GLN A 176 -9.46 -1.67 -1.54
C GLN A 176 -10.66 -0.73 -1.59
N ALA A 177 -10.54 0.42 -2.27
CA ALA A 177 -11.63 1.40 -2.42
C ALA A 177 -12.86 0.84 -3.16
N GLN A 178 -12.70 -0.25 -3.92
CA GLN A 178 -13.78 -0.95 -4.63
C GLN A 178 -14.22 -2.23 -3.90
N SER A 179 -13.80 -2.43 -2.66
CA SER A 179 -14.02 -3.65 -1.87
C SER A 179 -13.48 -4.94 -2.54
N LYS A 180 -12.51 -4.83 -3.47
CA LYS A 180 -11.87 -5.97 -4.16
C LYS A 180 -10.71 -6.53 -3.32
N VAL A 181 -10.97 -6.77 -2.04
CA VAL A 181 -9.95 -7.12 -1.02
C VAL A 181 -9.66 -8.62 -0.91
N ILE A 182 -10.63 -9.48 -1.24
CA ILE A 182 -10.44 -10.94 -1.21
C ILE A 182 -9.42 -11.40 -2.27
N PRO A 183 -9.50 -10.97 -3.55
CA PRO A 183 -8.48 -11.30 -4.55
C PRO A 183 -7.08 -10.82 -4.13
N LEU A 184 -7.00 -9.62 -3.55
CA LEU A 184 -5.76 -9.03 -3.05
C LEU A 184 -5.09 -9.92 -1.98
N ALA A 185 -5.88 -10.45 -1.04
CA ALA A 185 -5.43 -11.36 -0.01
C ALA A 185 -4.92 -12.68 -0.60
N TRP A 186 -5.67 -13.29 -1.52
CA TRP A 186 -5.27 -14.55 -2.19
C TRP A 186 -4.00 -14.40 -3.04
N MET A 187 -3.86 -13.29 -3.78
CA MET A 187 -2.63 -13.01 -4.53
C MET A 187 -1.43 -12.87 -3.58
N SER A 188 -1.60 -12.14 -2.47
CA SER A 188 -0.53 -11.96 -1.49
C SER A 188 -0.16 -13.26 -0.77
N PHE A 189 -1.14 -14.10 -0.46
CA PHE A 189 -0.92 -15.45 0.07
C PHE A 189 -0.15 -16.33 -0.92
N GLY A 190 -0.55 -16.32 -2.20
CA GLY A 190 0.13 -17.07 -3.26
C GLY A 190 1.59 -16.66 -3.40
N VAL A 191 1.88 -15.35 -3.36
CA VAL A 191 3.26 -14.84 -3.36
C VAL A 191 4.02 -15.33 -2.13
N LEU A 192 3.42 -15.25 -0.94
CA LEU A 192 4.07 -15.71 0.29
C LEU A 192 4.40 -17.21 0.23
N ALA A 193 3.48 -18.03 -0.27
CA ALA A 193 3.68 -19.47 -0.44
C ALA A 193 4.85 -19.80 -1.37
N VAL A 194 5.06 -19.00 -2.42
CA VAL A 194 6.23 -19.10 -3.31
C VAL A 194 7.50 -18.56 -2.65
N HIS A 195 7.38 -17.46 -1.91
CA HIS A 195 8.51 -16.77 -1.27
C HIS A 195 9.19 -17.63 -0.21
N VAL A 196 8.44 -18.40 0.58
CA VAL A 196 9.00 -19.24 1.66
C VAL A 196 10.11 -20.20 1.16
N PRO A 197 9.84 -21.11 0.20
CA PRO A 197 10.88 -22.01 -0.30
C PRO A 197 11.92 -21.27 -1.16
N LEU A 198 11.52 -20.23 -1.90
CA LEU A 198 12.44 -19.47 -2.74
C LEU A 198 13.49 -18.73 -1.91
N SER A 199 13.06 -18.05 -0.85
CA SER A 199 13.95 -17.29 0.05
C SER A 199 14.90 -18.22 0.79
N TRP A 200 14.42 -19.35 1.30
CA TRP A 200 15.29 -20.37 1.90
C TRP A 200 16.42 -20.79 0.95
N PHE A 201 16.07 -21.17 -0.28
CA PHE A 201 17.04 -21.60 -1.28
C PHE A 201 18.01 -20.48 -1.68
N CYS A 202 17.50 -19.29 -1.99
CA CYS A 202 18.32 -18.18 -2.45
C CYS A 202 19.27 -17.70 -1.36
N VAL A 203 18.78 -17.55 -0.13
CA VAL A 203 19.59 -17.12 1.01
C VAL A 203 20.64 -18.17 1.35
N GLY A 204 20.29 -19.46 1.35
CA GLY A 204 21.26 -20.53 1.60
C GLY A 204 22.39 -20.60 0.57
N LYS A 205 22.11 -20.24 -0.70
CA LYS A 205 23.09 -20.31 -1.79
C LYS A 205 23.89 -19.03 -2.01
N TRP A 206 23.25 -17.86 -1.85
CA TRP A 206 23.83 -16.56 -2.21
C TRP A 206 23.84 -15.56 -1.05
N GLY A 207 23.56 -16.02 0.18
CA GLY A 207 23.57 -15.20 1.38
C GLY A 207 22.67 -13.97 1.26
N LEU A 208 23.20 -12.81 1.65
CA LEU A 208 22.48 -11.55 1.66
C LEU A 208 22.04 -11.07 0.26
N VAL A 209 22.78 -11.42 -0.80
CA VAL A 209 22.36 -11.16 -2.19
C VAL A 209 21.14 -12.01 -2.54
N GLY A 210 21.11 -13.27 -2.09
CA GLY A 210 19.95 -14.15 -2.21
C GLY A 210 18.72 -13.63 -1.47
N ALA A 211 18.92 -12.99 -0.32
CA ALA A 211 17.86 -12.32 0.43
C ALA A 211 17.24 -11.18 -0.40
N ALA A 212 18.06 -10.30 -1.00
CA ALA A 212 17.57 -9.24 -1.86
C ALA A 212 16.88 -9.78 -3.11
N ALA A 213 17.49 -10.74 -3.80
CA ALA A 213 16.95 -11.30 -5.04
C ALA A 213 15.56 -11.92 -4.84
N SER A 214 15.41 -12.74 -3.79
CA SER A 214 14.13 -13.38 -3.46
C SER A 214 13.05 -12.37 -3.05
N LEU A 215 13.39 -11.35 -2.25
CA LEU A 215 12.44 -10.29 -1.90
C LEU A 215 12.00 -9.45 -3.09
N ASN A 216 12.94 -9.00 -3.93
CA ASN A 216 12.62 -8.23 -5.13
C ASN A 216 11.72 -9.04 -6.07
N PHE A 217 12.03 -10.33 -6.28
CA PHE A 217 11.19 -11.21 -7.09
C PHE A 217 9.76 -11.29 -6.55
N SER A 218 9.59 -11.46 -5.24
CA SER A 218 8.27 -11.52 -4.61
C SER A 218 7.49 -10.21 -4.77
N TRP A 219 8.13 -9.05 -4.62
CA TRP A 219 7.47 -7.76 -4.85
C TRP A 219 7.09 -7.52 -6.31
N VAL A 220 7.94 -7.93 -7.26
CA VAL A 220 7.60 -7.93 -8.68
C VAL A 220 6.38 -8.83 -8.93
N LEU A 221 6.34 -10.02 -8.32
CA LEU A 221 5.21 -10.94 -8.46
C LEU A 221 3.91 -10.34 -7.88
N VAL A 222 3.97 -9.67 -6.72
CA VAL A 222 2.82 -8.93 -6.15
C VAL A 222 2.29 -7.91 -7.16
N VAL A 223 3.19 -7.09 -7.73
CA VAL A 223 2.83 -6.04 -8.68
C VAL A 223 2.23 -6.62 -9.96
N ILE A 224 2.85 -7.67 -10.53
CA ILE A 224 2.35 -8.32 -11.76
C ILE A 224 0.98 -8.94 -11.53
N LEU A 225 0.76 -9.62 -10.41
CA LEU A 225 -0.54 -10.23 -10.10
C LEU A 225 -1.63 -9.17 -9.91
N GLN A 226 -1.34 -8.10 -9.17
CA GLN A 226 -2.30 -7.01 -8.97
C GLN A 226 -2.62 -6.29 -10.29
N TYR A 227 -1.59 -5.96 -11.08
CA TYR A 227 -1.78 -5.33 -12.37
C TYR A 227 -2.57 -6.24 -13.32
N GLY A 228 -2.21 -7.52 -13.39
CA GLY A 228 -2.92 -8.55 -14.15
C GLY A 228 -4.40 -8.64 -13.77
N TYR A 229 -4.71 -8.61 -12.47
CA TYR A 229 -6.09 -8.59 -11.99
C TYR A 229 -6.84 -7.34 -12.45
N ILE A 230 -6.23 -6.15 -12.35
CA ILE A 230 -6.83 -4.88 -12.79
C ILE A 230 -7.16 -4.90 -14.29
N VAL A 231 -6.26 -5.43 -15.13
CA VAL A 231 -6.45 -5.46 -16.58
C VAL A 231 -7.26 -6.66 -17.08
N SER A 232 -7.48 -7.69 -16.25
CA SER A 232 -8.23 -8.92 -16.60
C SER A 232 -9.72 -8.74 -16.91
N GLY A 233 -10.25 -7.52 -16.78
CA GLY A 233 -11.68 -7.22 -16.89
C GLY A 233 -12.42 -7.21 -15.54
N SER A 234 -11.79 -7.65 -14.46
CA SER A 234 -12.36 -7.61 -13.09
C SER A 234 -12.61 -6.18 -12.57
N CYS A 235 -11.96 -5.18 -13.19
CA CYS A 235 -12.07 -3.75 -12.91
C CYS A 235 -12.53 -2.94 -14.13
N LYS A 236 -13.33 -3.53 -15.05
CA LYS A 236 -13.74 -2.88 -16.31
C LYS A 236 -14.42 -1.51 -16.14
N ASP A 237 -15.15 -1.30 -15.04
CA ASP A 237 -15.90 -0.05 -14.80
C ASP A 237 -15.00 1.08 -14.24
N SER A 238 -13.82 0.74 -13.72
CA SER A 238 -12.89 1.68 -13.10
C SER A 238 -11.56 1.81 -13.86
N TRP A 239 -11.18 0.79 -14.63
CA TRP A 239 -9.97 0.75 -15.45
C TRP A 239 -10.32 0.68 -16.95
N HIS A 240 -9.99 1.76 -17.67
CA HIS A 240 -10.23 1.90 -19.11
C HIS A 240 -8.93 1.98 -19.93
N GLY A 241 -7.81 1.56 -19.34
CA GLY A 241 -6.47 1.73 -19.92
C GLY A 241 -5.82 3.07 -19.61
N PHE A 242 -4.63 3.28 -20.17
CA PHE A 242 -3.83 4.48 -19.94
C PHE A 242 -4.50 5.73 -20.52
N SER A 243 -4.42 6.84 -19.78
CA SER A 243 -5.06 8.10 -20.14
C SER A 243 -4.14 9.28 -19.88
N TRP A 244 -4.12 10.23 -20.82
CA TRP A 244 -3.41 11.51 -20.64
C TRP A 244 -3.94 12.35 -19.48
N SER A 245 -5.17 12.10 -19.03
CA SER A 245 -5.74 12.72 -17.82
C SER A 245 -4.95 12.41 -16.54
N ALA A 246 -4.10 11.38 -16.56
CA ALA A 246 -3.18 11.11 -15.46
C ALA A 246 -2.18 12.26 -15.23
N PHE A 247 -1.86 13.04 -16.26
CA PHE A 247 -0.90 14.14 -16.19
C PHE A 247 -1.52 15.51 -15.88
N THR A 248 -2.84 15.58 -15.71
CA THR A 248 -3.51 16.84 -15.31
C THR A 248 -3.44 17.02 -13.80
N ASP A 249 -3.30 18.28 -13.35
CA ASP A 249 -3.29 18.68 -11.93
C ASP A 249 -2.28 17.92 -11.06
N LEU A 250 -1.15 17.50 -11.64
CA LEU A 250 -0.11 16.73 -10.95
C LEU A 250 0.45 17.46 -9.73
N LEU A 251 0.65 18.78 -9.81
CA LEU A 251 1.21 19.55 -8.70
C LEU A 251 0.27 19.60 -7.50
N SER A 252 -1.03 19.80 -7.73
CA SER A 252 -2.04 19.78 -6.67
C SER A 252 -2.16 18.40 -6.02
N PHE A 253 -2.12 17.33 -6.83
CA PHE A 253 -2.13 15.97 -6.30
C PHE A 253 -0.84 15.64 -5.55
N LEU A 254 0.31 16.11 -6.02
CA LEU A 254 1.60 15.94 -5.35
C LEU A 254 1.56 16.59 -3.96
N TRP A 255 1.05 17.81 -3.84
CA TRP A 255 0.92 18.47 -2.55
C TRP A 255 -0.01 17.72 -1.59
N LEU A 256 -1.13 17.20 -2.09
CA LEU A 256 -2.02 16.36 -1.30
C LEU A 256 -1.31 15.09 -0.82
N SER A 257 -0.62 14.39 -1.71
CA SER A 257 0.16 13.19 -1.38
C SER A 257 1.28 13.48 -0.38
N LEU A 258 2.00 14.59 -0.53
CA LEU A 258 3.04 15.00 0.43
C LEU A 258 2.46 15.30 1.80
N ALA A 259 1.32 16.01 1.87
CA ALA A 259 0.64 16.26 3.14
C ALA A 259 0.22 14.94 3.82
N SER A 260 -0.34 14.00 3.05
CA SER A 260 -0.66 12.66 3.54
C SER A 260 0.56 11.86 4.00
N ALA A 261 1.72 12.07 3.39
CA ALA A 261 2.98 11.45 3.81
C ALA A 261 3.52 11.99 5.13
N VAL A 262 3.30 13.28 5.42
CA VAL A 262 3.72 13.91 6.69
C VAL A 262 2.77 13.56 7.84
N MET A 263 1.51 13.29 7.55
CA MET A 263 0.50 12.95 8.57
C MET A 263 0.63 11.53 9.14
N LEU A 264 1.27 10.62 8.41
CA LEU A 264 1.41 9.19 8.74
C LEU A 264 2.71 8.93 9.49
#